data_AF-A0A8B8THX3-F1
#
_entry.id   AF-A0A8B8THX3-F1
#
_cell.length_a   1.000
_cell.length_b   1.000
_cell.length_c   1.000
_cell.angle_alpha   90.00
_cell.angle_beta   90.00
_cell.angle_gamma   90.00
#
_symmetry.space_group_name_H-M   'P 1'
#
loop_
_entity.id
_entity.type
_entity.pdbx_description
1 polymer ?
#
loop_
_entity_poly.entity_id
_entity_poly.type
_entity_poly.pdbx_seq_one_letter_code
_entity_poly.pdbx_strand_id
1 'polypeptide(L)'
;MQPLRQPLPASRRGNPLPAAPLLALLLLLALQEAAGAPAGSGGPEDSGWHQDTELPRRLLSQAARVALHFFNFRAGSPSALRMLAEVQESRAWINQKKERKVDLVFTTELYNPEEGNKRLGKCSARVFFRNEKPRPAVNVTCAQLIEKKKRHEKDYQLYKRMKQLQNPVDVVSIPDNHGHIDPSLKPIWDLAFLGSSYVMWEKTTQFLHYYMAQLSRVKQWKTNDDAIDFGYTVLLHEFSTQN
;
A
#
# COMPACT_ATOMS: atom_id res chain seq x y z
N MET A 1 -27.55 30.48 37.97
CA MET A 1 -26.44 30.00 38.81
C MET A 1 -25.51 29.17 37.95
N GLN A 2 -24.33 29.71 37.64
CA GLN A 2 -23.22 29.05 36.95
C GLN A 2 -22.01 29.12 37.91
N PRO A 3 -21.27 28.03 38.16
CA PRO A 3 -20.05 28.12 38.94
C PRO A 3 -18.87 28.54 38.06
N LEU A 4 -18.22 29.60 38.52
CA LEU A 4 -17.04 30.27 38.02
C LEU A 4 -15.81 29.33 38.06
N ARG A 5 -15.08 29.21 36.94
CA ARG A 5 -13.78 28.53 36.86
C ARG A 5 -12.72 29.35 37.60
N GLN A 6 -12.01 28.74 38.54
CA GLN A 6 -10.83 29.32 39.18
C GLN A 6 -9.56 29.10 38.33
N PRO A 7 -8.60 30.06 38.27
CA PRO A 7 -7.33 29.89 37.58
C PRO A 7 -6.29 29.13 38.42
N LEU A 8 -5.49 28.28 37.75
CA LEU A 8 -4.31 27.60 38.32
C LEU A 8 -3.15 28.59 38.52
N PRO A 9 -2.39 28.53 39.64
CA PRO A 9 -1.24 29.40 39.87
C PRO A 9 0.01 28.93 39.12
N ALA A 10 0.74 29.91 38.58
CA ALA A 10 2.03 29.73 37.92
C ALA A 10 3.15 29.37 38.91
N SER A 11 3.89 28.30 38.65
CA SER A 11 5.07 27.90 39.42
C SER A 11 6.34 28.55 38.85
N ARG A 12 7.17 29.07 39.76
CA ARG A 12 8.38 29.87 39.53
C ARG A 12 9.57 29.02 39.07
N ARG A 13 10.44 29.68 38.29
CA ARG A 13 11.80 29.29 37.93
C ARG A 13 12.65 28.91 39.15
N GLY A 14 13.33 27.77 39.09
CA GLY A 14 14.46 27.39 39.94
C GLY A 14 15.67 27.04 39.06
N ASN A 15 16.84 27.54 39.45
CA ASN A 15 18.14 27.46 38.76
C ASN A 15 18.84 26.08 38.92
N PRO A 16 19.91 25.79 38.15
CA PRO A 16 20.31 24.44 37.74
C PRO A 16 21.21 23.69 38.73
N LEU A 17 21.09 22.35 38.72
CA LEU A 17 21.94 21.40 39.45
C LEU A 17 23.23 21.06 38.65
N PRO A 18 24.34 20.72 39.33
CA PRO A 18 25.66 20.65 38.73
C PRO A 18 25.89 19.38 37.89
N ALA A 19 26.63 19.54 36.80
CA ALA A 19 27.10 18.47 35.94
C ALA A 19 28.31 17.75 36.57
N ALA A 20 28.19 16.43 36.72
CA ALA A 20 29.29 15.50 36.98
C ALA A 20 29.14 14.28 36.04
N PRO A 21 30.26 13.60 35.67
CA PRO A 21 30.50 13.26 34.28
C PRO A 21 30.07 11.84 33.89
N LEU A 22 29.32 11.73 32.79
CA LEU A 22 28.87 10.49 32.11
C LEU A 22 30.01 9.68 31.43
N LEU A 23 31.26 10.01 31.69
CA LEU A 23 32.42 9.42 30.99
C LEU A 23 32.94 8.11 31.60
N ALA A 24 32.48 7.72 32.80
CA ALA A 24 32.89 6.44 33.41
C ALA A 24 32.07 5.23 32.92
N LEU A 25 30.87 5.44 32.36
CA LEU A 25 30.00 4.34 31.91
C LEU A 25 30.33 3.82 30.50
N LEU A 26 31.05 4.62 29.69
CA LEU A 26 31.40 4.27 28.30
C LEU A 26 32.65 3.40 28.16
N LEU A 27 33.46 3.27 29.22
CA LEU A 27 34.68 2.44 29.20
C LEU A 27 34.44 0.99 29.66
N LEU A 28 33.29 0.67 30.25
CA LEU A 28 32.94 -0.68 30.69
C LEU A 28 32.21 -1.52 29.62
N LEU A 29 31.75 -0.89 28.53
CA LEU A 29 31.08 -1.58 27.41
C LEU A 29 32.04 -1.98 26.27
N ALA A 30 33.31 -1.59 26.33
CA ALA A 30 34.29 -1.84 25.27
C ALA A 30 35.20 -3.07 25.51
N LEU A 31 34.95 -3.89 26.55
CA LEU A 31 35.82 -5.04 26.90
C LEU A 31 35.13 -6.42 26.84
N GLN A 32 34.04 -6.56 26.10
CA GLN A 32 33.34 -7.85 25.96
C GLN A 32 33.46 -8.52 24.58
N GLU A 33 34.39 -8.08 23.73
CA GLU A 33 34.79 -8.84 22.54
C GLU A 33 36.23 -9.34 22.66
N ALA A 34 36.39 -10.53 23.25
CA ALA A 34 37.44 -11.49 22.88
C ALA A 34 37.39 -12.74 23.80
N ALA A 35 36.67 -13.79 23.38
CA ALA A 35 37.02 -15.19 23.62
C ALA A 35 36.08 -16.09 22.78
N GLY A 36 36.65 -16.88 21.88
CA GLY A 36 35.92 -17.70 20.91
C GLY A 36 35.59 -19.13 21.34
N ALA A 37 34.50 -19.63 20.72
CA ALA A 37 34.21 -20.99 20.21
C ALA A 37 34.12 -22.21 21.19
N PRO A 38 33.46 -23.35 20.84
CA PRO A 38 32.81 -23.72 19.57
C PRO A 38 31.39 -24.36 19.68
N ALA A 39 30.76 -24.52 18.51
CA ALA A 39 29.85 -25.61 18.10
C ALA A 39 28.76 -26.09 19.10
N GLY A 40 27.59 -25.45 19.02
CA GLY A 40 26.31 -26.08 19.30
C GLY A 40 25.48 -26.06 18.01
N SER A 41 25.37 -27.21 17.37
CA SER A 41 24.60 -27.46 16.15
C SER A 41 23.23 -26.79 16.19
N GLY A 42 23.02 -25.81 15.32
CA GLY A 42 21.69 -25.39 14.93
C GLY A 42 20.96 -26.59 14.36
N GLY A 43 20.04 -27.16 15.14
CA GLY A 43 19.03 -28.03 14.58
C GLY A 43 18.25 -27.22 13.53
N PRO A 44 17.84 -27.82 12.41
CA PRO A 44 16.92 -27.14 11.52
C PRO A 44 15.65 -26.94 12.34
N GLU A 45 15.34 -25.70 12.71
CA GLU A 45 13.92 -25.34 12.84
C GLU A 45 13.35 -25.66 11.46
N ASP A 46 12.71 -26.82 11.38
CA ASP A 46 11.92 -27.26 10.26
C ASP A 46 10.86 -26.17 10.08
N SER A 47 11.20 -25.17 9.27
CA SER A 47 10.34 -23.99 9.09
C SER A 47 9.00 -24.38 8.47
N GLY A 48 8.78 -25.67 8.17
CA GLY A 48 7.58 -26.23 7.59
C GLY A 48 7.33 -25.73 6.18
N TRP A 49 8.25 -24.93 5.62
CA TRP A 49 8.18 -24.35 4.28
C TRP A 49 8.98 -25.21 3.31
N HIS A 50 8.30 -25.80 2.36
CA HIS A 50 8.92 -26.50 1.24
C HIS A 50 8.75 -25.66 -0.02
N GLN A 51 9.71 -25.75 -0.95
CA GLN A 51 9.61 -25.04 -2.22
C GLN A 51 8.38 -25.55 -3.00
N ASP A 52 7.52 -24.63 -3.42
CA ASP A 52 6.32 -24.94 -4.21
C ASP A 52 6.68 -24.79 -5.68
N THR A 53 7.19 -25.85 -6.29
CA THR A 53 7.59 -25.89 -7.70
C THR A 53 6.40 -26.00 -8.66
N GLU A 54 5.22 -26.31 -8.15
CA GLU A 54 3.99 -26.52 -8.94
C GLU A 54 3.06 -25.31 -8.90
N LEU A 55 3.53 -24.16 -8.41
CA LEU A 55 2.69 -22.97 -8.27
C LEU A 55 2.16 -22.50 -9.65
N PRO A 56 0.84 -22.44 -9.87
CA PRO A 56 0.29 -22.00 -11.14
C PRO A 56 0.70 -20.56 -11.49
N ARG A 57 1.04 -20.29 -12.76
CA ARG A 57 1.40 -18.94 -13.23
C ARG A 57 0.34 -17.89 -12.86
N ARG A 58 -0.94 -18.27 -12.86
CA ARG A 58 -2.05 -17.40 -12.45
C ARG A 58 -1.90 -16.91 -11.00
N LEU A 59 -1.44 -17.76 -10.09
CA LEU A 59 -1.22 -17.40 -8.69
C LEU A 59 0.00 -16.49 -8.52
N LEU A 60 1.04 -16.64 -9.35
CA LEU A 60 2.17 -15.70 -9.39
C LEU A 60 1.71 -14.30 -9.81
N SER A 61 0.93 -14.20 -10.89
CA SER A 61 0.34 -12.93 -11.34
C SER A 61 -0.58 -12.34 -10.28
N GLN A 62 -1.39 -13.17 -9.60
CA GLN A 62 -2.24 -12.74 -8.49
C GLN A 62 -1.43 -12.17 -7.34
N ALA A 63 -0.37 -12.85 -6.90
CA ALA A 63 0.50 -12.38 -5.84
C ALA A 63 1.15 -11.03 -6.19
N ALA A 64 1.57 -10.83 -7.45
CA ALA A 64 2.07 -9.54 -7.91
C ALA A 64 0.99 -8.44 -7.90
N ARG A 65 -0.25 -8.75 -8.32
CA ARG A 65 -1.39 -7.83 -8.24
C ARG A 65 -1.70 -7.45 -6.80
N VAL A 66 -1.73 -8.41 -5.88
CA VAL A 66 -1.92 -8.18 -4.43
C VAL A 66 -0.87 -7.23 -3.87
N ALA A 67 0.40 -7.48 -4.20
CA ALA A 67 1.50 -6.61 -3.80
C ALA A 67 1.32 -5.18 -4.33
N LEU A 68 0.88 -5.06 -5.58
CA LEU A 68 0.64 -3.76 -6.21
C LEU A 68 -0.58 -3.04 -5.65
N HIS A 69 -1.67 -3.73 -5.34
CA HIS A 69 -2.83 -3.14 -4.68
C HIS A 69 -2.46 -2.60 -3.30
N PHE A 70 -1.70 -3.36 -2.52
CA PHE A 70 -1.18 -2.88 -1.24
C PHE A 70 -0.28 -1.64 -1.41
N PHE A 71 0.61 -1.64 -2.41
CA PHE A 71 1.46 -0.50 -2.73
C PHE A 71 0.63 0.74 -3.14
N ASN A 72 -0.33 0.59 -4.04
CA ASN A 72 -1.20 1.67 -4.52
C ASN A 72 -2.02 2.28 -3.38
N PHE A 73 -2.57 1.45 -2.50
CA PHE A 73 -3.27 1.92 -1.31
C PHE A 73 -2.35 2.70 -0.36
N ARG A 74 -1.15 2.19 -0.08
CA ARG A 74 -0.25 2.77 0.93
C ARG A 74 0.55 3.98 0.47
N ALA A 75 0.95 4.01 -0.80
CA ALA A 75 1.93 4.97 -1.31
C ALA A 75 1.59 5.50 -2.73
N GLY A 76 0.50 5.02 -3.32
CA GLY A 76 0.02 5.50 -4.61
C GLY A 76 -0.50 6.93 -4.56
N SER A 77 -0.59 7.56 -5.72
CA SER A 77 -1.26 8.84 -5.91
C SER A 77 -1.90 8.89 -7.29
N PRO A 78 -2.91 9.77 -7.54
CA PRO A 78 -3.63 9.77 -8.80
C PRO A 78 -2.71 9.97 -10.01
N SER A 79 -1.70 10.85 -9.90
CA SER A 79 -0.75 11.08 -11.00
C SER A 79 0.30 9.97 -11.18
N ALA A 80 0.44 9.06 -10.22
CA ALA A 80 1.44 7.99 -10.20
C ALA A 80 0.84 6.60 -9.97
N LEU A 81 -0.46 6.44 -10.26
CA LEU A 81 -1.16 5.16 -10.15
C LEU A 81 -0.55 4.14 -11.10
N ARG A 82 -0.38 2.91 -10.62
CA ARG A 82 0.36 1.85 -11.31
C ARG A 82 -0.48 0.62 -11.59
N MET A 83 -0.15 -0.05 -12.67
CA MET A 83 -0.65 -1.37 -13.03
C MET A 83 0.48 -2.38 -13.24
N LEU A 84 0.16 -3.65 -13.03
CA LEU A 84 1.11 -4.75 -13.25
C LEU A 84 1.34 -4.90 -14.76
N ALA A 85 2.60 -4.84 -15.18
CA ALA A 85 2.98 -5.15 -16.55
C ALA A 85 3.32 -6.65 -16.65
N GLU A 86 4.38 -7.10 -15.98
CA GLU A 86 4.82 -8.49 -16.07
C GLU A 86 5.55 -8.98 -14.81
N VAL A 87 5.38 -10.25 -14.46
CA VAL A 87 6.19 -10.94 -13.43
C VAL A 87 7.47 -11.47 -14.08
N GLN A 88 8.62 -11.03 -13.58
CA GLN A 88 9.94 -11.34 -14.12
C GLN A 88 10.58 -12.54 -13.40
N GLU A 89 10.55 -12.54 -12.07
CA GLU A 89 11.14 -13.61 -11.26
C GLU A 89 10.19 -13.99 -10.13
N SER A 90 10.19 -15.26 -9.75
CA SER A 90 9.37 -15.74 -8.65
C SER A 90 9.98 -16.94 -7.93
N ARG A 91 9.79 -16.99 -6.61
CA ARG A 91 10.02 -18.17 -5.77
C ARG A 91 8.84 -18.35 -4.84
N ALA A 92 8.34 -19.57 -4.75
CA ALA A 92 7.20 -19.88 -3.90
C ALA A 92 7.53 -21.00 -2.93
N TRP A 93 6.91 -20.95 -1.76
CA TRP A 93 6.96 -21.97 -0.74
C TRP A 93 5.56 -22.25 -0.22
N ILE A 94 5.32 -23.49 0.17
CA ILE A 94 4.08 -23.96 0.79
C ILE A 94 4.40 -24.63 2.12
N ASN A 95 3.48 -24.50 3.09
CA ASN A 95 3.59 -25.21 4.36
C ASN A 95 2.57 -26.34 4.52
N GLN A 96 2.69 -27.11 5.61
CA GLN A 96 1.75 -28.21 5.93
C GLN A 96 0.30 -27.74 6.05
N LYS A 97 0.07 -26.46 6.38
CA LYS A 97 -1.26 -25.84 6.42
C LYS A 97 -1.76 -25.37 5.04
N LYS A 98 -1.02 -25.64 3.96
CA LYS A 98 -1.28 -25.12 2.59
C LYS A 98 -1.23 -23.59 2.48
N GLU A 99 -0.62 -22.91 3.44
CA GLU A 99 -0.33 -21.49 3.31
C GLU A 99 0.84 -21.29 2.35
N ARG A 100 0.85 -20.15 1.65
CA ARG A 100 1.81 -19.90 0.57
C ARG A 100 2.57 -18.61 0.79
N LYS A 101 3.89 -18.68 0.67
CA LYS A 101 4.81 -17.54 0.67
C LYS A 101 5.36 -17.40 -0.75
N VAL A 102 5.30 -16.20 -1.31
CA VAL A 102 5.75 -15.93 -2.68
C VAL A 102 6.65 -14.70 -2.69
N ASP A 103 7.91 -14.89 -3.08
CA ASP A 103 8.85 -13.82 -3.38
C ASP A 103 8.79 -13.52 -4.88
N LEU A 104 8.66 -12.26 -5.25
CA LEU A 104 8.40 -11.81 -6.62
C LEU A 104 9.27 -10.63 -6.99
N VAL A 105 9.65 -10.60 -8.26
CA VAL A 105 10.15 -9.42 -8.95
C VAL A 105 9.25 -9.20 -10.17
N PHE A 106 8.72 -7.98 -10.32
CA PHE A 106 7.79 -7.66 -11.39
C PHE A 106 7.97 -6.23 -11.87
N THR A 107 7.50 -5.94 -13.08
CA THR A 107 7.47 -4.60 -13.66
C THR A 107 6.07 -4.01 -13.55
N THR A 108 6.04 -2.69 -13.38
CA THR A 108 4.83 -1.88 -13.31
C THR A 108 4.90 -0.78 -14.35
N GLU A 109 3.75 -0.35 -14.84
CA GLU A 109 3.63 0.84 -15.68
C GLU A 109 2.60 1.80 -15.08
N LEU A 110 2.59 3.03 -15.58
CA LEU A 110 1.54 3.97 -15.22
C LEU A 110 0.21 3.43 -15.73
N TYR A 111 -0.82 3.48 -14.89
CA TYR A 111 -2.17 3.01 -15.23
C TYR A 111 -2.74 3.78 -16.42
N ASN A 112 -2.40 5.06 -16.52
CA ASN A 112 -2.80 5.93 -17.61
C ASN A 112 -1.59 6.72 -18.13
N PRO A 113 -0.75 6.11 -18.99
CA PRO A 113 0.42 6.79 -19.52
C PRO A 113 -0.02 7.92 -20.46
N GLU A 114 0.73 9.03 -20.44
CA GLU A 114 0.70 9.98 -21.56
C GLU A 114 1.20 9.25 -22.82
N GLU A 115 0.59 9.55 -23.97
CA GLU A 115 0.84 8.86 -25.22
C GLU A 115 2.35 8.81 -25.54
N GLY A 116 2.87 7.61 -25.84
CA GLY A 116 4.30 7.39 -26.10
C GLY A 116 5.23 7.31 -24.88
N ASN A 117 4.73 7.47 -23.64
CA ASN A 117 5.56 7.48 -22.43
C ASN A 117 5.36 6.21 -21.57
N LYS A 118 5.58 5.03 -22.15
CA LYS A 118 5.57 3.77 -21.41
C LYS A 118 6.81 3.68 -20.51
N ARG A 119 6.64 4.03 -19.24
CA ARG A 119 7.68 3.91 -18.21
C ARG A 119 7.46 2.63 -17.42
N LEU A 120 8.35 1.66 -17.61
CA LEU A 120 8.41 0.47 -16.78
C LEU A 120 9.20 0.74 -15.49
N GLY A 121 8.70 0.26 -14.37
CA GLY A 121 9.32 0.40 -13.06
C GLY A 121 9.34 -0.93 -12.33
N LYS A 122 10.51 -1.33 -11.86
CA LYS A 122 10.73 -2.61 -11.17
C LYS A 122 10.19 -2.54 -9.74
N CYS A 123 9.54 -3.61 -9.30
CA CYS A 123 9.12 -3.84 -7.93
C CYS A 123 9.65 -5.20 -7.46
N SER A 124 9.98 -5.29 -6.18
CA SER A 124 10.29 -6.52 -5.47
C SER A 124 9.32 -6.68 -4.32
N ALA A 125 8.72 -7.86 -4.16
CA ALA A 125 7.74 -8.10 -3.11
C ALA A 125 7.87 -9.49 -2.50
N ARG A 126 7.37 -9.60 -1.26
CA ARG A 126 7.06 -10.85 -0.56
C ARG A 126 5.60 -10.83 -0.16
N VAL A 127 4.85 -11.82 -0.60
CA VAL A 127 3.42 -11.99 -0.32
C VAL A 127 3.20 -13.28 0.43
N PHE A 128 2.41 -13.23 1.50
CA PHE A 128 2.11 -14.37 2.35
C PHE A 128 0.61 -14.58 2.43
N PHE A 129 0.12 -15.65 1.81
CA PHE A 129 -1.27 -16.05 1.84
C PHE A 129 -1.55 -17.00 3.01
N ARG A 130 -2.29 -16.49 3.98
CA ARG A 130 -2.77 -17.24 5.15
C ARG A 130 -4.16 -17.79 4.91
N ASN A 131 -4.51 -18.86 5.60
CA ASN A 131 -5.88 -19.39 5.59
C ASN A 131 -6.79 -18.58 6.50
N GLU A 132 -6.23 -17.98 7.55
CA GLU A 132 -6.95 -17.16 8.51
C GLU A 132 -6.83 -15.68 8.18
N LYS A 133 -7.80 -14.89 8.66
CA LYS A 133 -7.68 -13.44 8.67
C LYS A 133 -6.55 -13.02 9.63
N PRO A 134 -5.83 -11.93 9.34
CA PRO A 134 -6.12 -10.95 8.29
C PRO A 134 -5.40 -11.25 6.97
N ARG A 135 -5.84 -10.52 5.93
CA ARG A 135 -5.24 -10.14 4.63
C ARG A 135 -3.89 -10.78 4.28
N PRO A 136 -3.62 -11.07 2.98
CA PRO A 136 -2.27 -11.43 2.55
C PRO A 136 -1.25 -10.42 3.11
N ALA A 137 -0.26 -10.91 3.85
CA ALA A 137 0.77 -10.03 4.38
C ALA A 137 1.72 -9.68 3.23
N VAL A 138 1.97 -8.39 3.02
CA VAL A 138 2.75 -7.89 1.89
C VAL A 138 3.90 -7.03 2.40
N ASN A 139 5.10 -7.33 1.93
CA ASN A 139 6.21 -6.39 1.89
C ASN A 139 6.54 -6.10 0.43
N VAL A 140 6.60 -4.83 0.03
CA VAL A 140 6.81 -4.43 -1.37
C VAL A 140 7.63 -3.15 -1.44
N THR A 141 8.61 -3.16 -2.34
CA THR A 141 9.43 -2.00 -2.69
C THR A 141 9.37 -1.82 -4.20
N CYS A 142 9.05 -0.60 -4.64
CA CYS A 142 8.95 -0.26 -6.05
C CYS A 142 9.85 0.93 -6.39
N ALA A 143 10.54 0.86 -7.53
CA ALA A 143 11.29 1.99 -8.09
C ALA A 143 10.33 3.14 -8.43
N GLN A 144 10.81 4.38 -8.36
CA GLN A 144 10.01 5.57 -8.69
C GLN A 144 9.80 5.67 -10.22
N LEU A 145 8.55 5.82 -10.66
CA LEU A 145 8.21 6.06 -12.08
C LEU A 145 8.16 7.55 -12.44
N ILE A 146 7.84 8.38 -11.45
CA ILE A 146 7.69 9.82 -11.56
C ILE A 146 8.47 10.45 -10.41
N GLU A 147 9.25 11.47 -10.73
CA GLU A 147 9.97 12.26 -9.74
C GLU A 147 9.02 12.83 -8.68
N LYS A 148 9.44 12.77 -7.42
CA LYS A 148 8.61 13.19 -6.28
C LYS A 148 8.05 14.61 -6.44
N LYS A 149 8.86 15.56 -6.93
CA LYS A 149 8.44 16.96 -7.16
C LYS A 149 7.37 17.05 -8.25
N LYS A 150 7.57 16.39 -9.39
CA LYS A 150 6.61 16.38 -10.50
C LYS A 150 5.28 15.74 -10.10
N ARG A 151 5.34 14.63 -9.35
CA ARG A 151 4.15 13.97 -8.78
C ARG A 151 3.39 14.91 -7.85
N HIS A 152 4.08 15.57 -6.92
CA HIS A 152 3.47 16.50 -5.98
C HIS A 152 2.78 17.67 -6.71
N GLU A 153 3.44 18.26 -7.71
CA GLU A 153 2.83 19.34 -8.50
C GLU A 153 1.55 18.87 -9.20
N LYS A 154 1.59 17.72 -9.91
CA LYS A 154 0.41 17.18 -10.59
C LYS A 154 -0.75 16.89 -9.62
N ASP A 155 -0.45 16.26 -8.49
CA ASP A 155 -1.46 15.93 -7.48
C ASP A 155 -2.04 17.20 -6.81
N TYR A 156 -1.23 18.24 -6.59
CA TYR A 156 -1.71 19.50 -6.02
C TYR A 156 -2.61 20.29 -6.99
N GLN A 157 -2.30 20.27 -8.29
CA GLN A 157 -3.19 20.85 -9.30
C GLN A 157 -4.52 20.10 -9.37
N LEU A 158 -4.50 18.77 -9.26
CA LEU A 158 -5.71 17.97 -9.16
C LEU A 158 -6.52 18.34 -7.91
N TYR A 159 -5.88 18.45 -6.75
CA TYR A 159 -6.51 18.86 -5.50
C TYR A 159 -7.24 20.21 -5.64
N LYS A 160 -6.58 21.24 -6.18
CA LYS A 160 -7.20 22.56 -6.40
C LYS A 160 -8.43 22.48 -7.31
N ARG A 161 -8.34 21.70 -8.40
CA ARG A 161 -9.46 21.48 -9.31
C ARG A 161 -10.63 20.82 -8.58
N MET A 162 -10.38 19.79 -7.78
CA MET A 162 -11.41 19.05 -7.05
C MET A 162 -12.06 19.88 -5.95
N LYS A 163 -11.32 20.79 -5.30
CA LYS A 163 -11.89 21.76 -4.33
C LYS A 163 -12.82 22.78 -4.98
N GLN A 164 -12.62 23.11 -6.26
CA GLN A 164 -13.40 24.13 -6.98
C GLN A 164 -14.70 23.58 -7.60
N LEU A 165 -14.93 22.27 -7.57
CA LEU A 165 -16.16 21.67 -8.09
C LEU A 165 -17.36 22.16 -7.28
N GLN A 166 -18.19 23.02 -7.90
CA GLN A 166 -19.33 23.66 -7.24
C GLN A 166 -20.50 22.71 -7.01
N ASN A 167 -20.67 21.73 -7.91
CA ASN A 167 -21.70 20.71 -7.83
C ASN A 167 -21.04 19.37 -7.43
N PRO A 168 -21.60 18.64 -6.45
CA PRO A 168 -21.17 17.28 -6.19
C PRO A 168 -21.24 16.48 -7.49
N VAL A 169 -20.16 15.78 -7.84
CA VAL A 169 -20.18 14.80 -8.92
C VAL A 169 -21.22 13.75 -8.55
N ASP A 170 -22.40 13.81 -9.16
CA ASP A 170 -23.45 12.79 -9.08
C ASP A 170 -23.50 12.08 -10.44
N VAL A 171 -22.41 11.36 -10.71
CA VAL A 171 -22.27 10.57 -11.93
C VAL A 171 -22.67 9.14 -11.62
N VAL A 172 -23.54 8.63 -12.49
CA VAL A 172 -23.97 7.24 -12.51
C VAL A 172 -23.13 6.53 -13.56
N SER A 173 -22.47 5.43 -13.19
CA SER A 173 -21.80 4.49 -14.10
C SER A 173 -20.51 5.02 -14.76
N ILE A 174 -19.36 4.80 -14.10
CA ILE A 174 -18.02 5.02 -14.67
C ILE A 174 -17.24 3.69 -14.63
N PRO A 175 -16.72 3.13 -15.73
CA PRO A 175 -17.05 3.51 -17.11
C PRO A 175 -18.53 3.32 -17.42
N ASP A 176 -18.96 3.94 -18.52
CA ASP A 176 -20.30 3.73 -19.07
C ASP A 176 -20.49 2.30 -19.59
N ASN A 177 -21.68 1.99 -20.12
CA ASN A 177 -22.02 0.66 -20.61
C ASN A 177 -21.20 0.22 -21.84
N HIS A 178 -20.45 1.12 -22.46
CA HIS A 178 -19.56 0.85 -23.59
C HIS A 178 -18.08 0.80 -23.16
N GLY A 179 -17.80 0.92 -21.87
CA GLY A 179 -16.43 0.92 -21.34
C GLY A 179 -15.73 2.28 -21.46
N HIS A 180 -16.45 3.35 -21.84
CA HIS A 180 -15.87 4.68 -21.98
C HIS A 180 -15.83 5.42 -20.64
N ILE A 181 -14.72 6.11 -20.39
CA ILE A 181 -14.56 7.04 -19.27
C ILE A 181 -14.30 8.42 -19.86
N ASP A 182 -15.20 9.37 -19.61
CA ASP A 182 -14.98 10.77 -19.98
C ASP A 182 -13.64 11.25 -19.36
N PRO A 183 -12.73 11.88 -20.14
CA PRO A 183 -11.44 12.33 -19.64
C PRO A 183 -11.51 13.22 -18.37
N SER A 184 -12.60 13.98 -18.20
CA SER A 184 -12.84 14.80 -17.01
C SER A 184 -13.14 13.99 -15.75
N LEU A 185 -13.69 12.78 -15.90
CA LEU A 185 -14.03 11.85 -14.81
C LEU A 185 -12.89 10.89 -14.47
N LYS A 186 -11.89 10.79 -15.33
CA LYS A 186 -10.74 9.91 -15.14
C LYS A 186 -9.99 10.12 -13.81
N PRO A 187 -9.79 11.35 -13.30
CA PRO A 187 -9.19 11.52 -11.98
C PRO A 187 -10.06 10.99 -10.83
N ILE A 188 -11.39 11.02 -10.97
CA ILE A 188 -12.32 10.44 -9.99
C ILE A 188 -12.21 8.92 -10.01
N TRP A 189 -12.13 8.32 -11.20
CA TRP A 189 -11.86 6.90 -11.37
C TRP A 189 -10.51 6.49 -10.76
N ASP A 190 -9.44 7.23 -11.02
CA ASP A 190 -8.10 6.95 -10.49
C ASP A 190 -8.05 7.03 -8.96
N LEU A 191 -8.75 8.01 -8.36
CA LEU A 191 -8.94 8.12 -6.91
C LEU A 191 -9.73 6.94 -6.33
N ALA A 192 -10.83 6.55 -6.98
CA ALA A 192 -11.61 5.40 -6.55
C ALA A 192 -10.82 4.10 -6.68
N PHE A 193 -9.97 3.96 -7.69
CA PHE A 193 -9.08 2.81 -7.87
C PHE A 193 -8.04 2.73 -6.74
N LEU A 194 -7.45 3.86 -6.33
CA LEU A 194 -6.54 3.92 -5.18
C LEU A 194 -7.23 3.49 -3.89
N GLY A 195 -8.42 4.02 -3.61
CA GLY A 195 -9.22 3.62 -2.44
C GLY A 195 -9.62 2.15 -2.50
N SER A 196 -10.09 1.69 -3.65
CA SER A 196 -10.49 0.29 -3.89
C SER A 196 -9.32 -0.68 -3.82
N SER A 197 -8.08 -0.22 -4.02
CA SER A 197 -6.89 -1.06 -3.87
C SER A 197 -6.75 -1.62 -2.46
N TYR A 198 -7.26 -0.92 -1.45
CA TYR A 198 -7.38 -1.48 -0.10
C TYR A 198 -8.28 -2.71 -0.07
N VAL A 199 -9.48 -2.61 -0.64
CA VAL A 199 -10.49 -3.68 -0.65
C VAL A 199 -10.00 -4.84 -1.52
N MET A 200 -9.45 -4.55 -2.70
CA MET A 200 -8.88 -5.56 -3.60
C MET A 200 -7.74 -6.33 -2.93
N TRP A 201 -6.84 -5.66 -2.21
CA TRP A 201 -5.81 -6.34 -1.41
C TRP A 201 -6.41 -7.13 -0.24
N GLU A 202 -7.29 -6.53 0.55
CA GLU A 202 -7.84 -7.14 1.76
C GLU A 202 -8.63 -8.40 1.49
N LYS A 203 -9.40 -8.42 0.40
CA LYS A 203 -10.32 -9.50 0.06
C LYS A 203 -9.66 -10.61 -0.75
N THR A 204 -8.52 -10.35 -1.38
CA THR A 204 -7.83 -11.36 -2.18
C THR A 204 -7.32 -12.52 -1.32
N THR A 205 -7.56 -13.74 -1.79
CA THR A 205 -7.08 -15.00 -1.17
C THR A 205 -6.12 -15.72 -2.12
N GLN A 206 -5.79 -16.98 -1.86
CA GLN A 206 -5.07 -17.81 -2.85
C GLN A 206 -5.92 -18.14 -4.08
N PHE A 207 -7.25 -18.08 -3.96
CA PHE A 207 -8.18 -18.60 -4.97
C PHE A 207 -9.02 -17.52 -5.64
N LEU A 208 -9.17 -16.36 -4.99
CA LEU A 208 -10.02 -15.27 -5.44
C LEU A 208 -9.23 -13.98 -5.50
N HIS A 209 -9.40 -13.21 -6.57
CA HIS A 209 -8.93 -11.84 -6.64
C HIS A 209 -10.02 -10.93 -7.18
N TYR A 210 -9.87 -9.63 -6.90
CA TYR A 210 -10.87 -8.63 -7.22
C TYR A 210 -10.28 -7.54 -8.11
N TYR A 211 -11.09 -7.05 -9.04
CA TYR A 211 -10.74 -5.88 -9.85
C TYR A 211 -11.89 -4.89 -9.87
N MET A 212 -11.58 -3.59 -9.93
CA MET A 212 -12.58 -2.54 -10.04
C MET A 212 -13.23 -2.58 -11.42
N ALA A 213 -14.53 -2.89 -11.45
CA ALA A 213 -15.29 -2.97 -12.70
C ALA A 213 -15.98 -1.65 -13.03
N GLN A 214 -16.62 -1.04 -12.03
CA GLN A 214 -17.43 0.17 -12.24
C GLN A 214 -17.62 0.95 -10.95
N LEU A 215 -17.81 2.26 -11.07
CA LEU A 215 -18.38 3.14 -10.06
C LEU A 215 -19.85 3.33 -10.39
N SER A 216 -20.73 2.74 -9.59
CA SER A 216 -22.18 2.93 -9.78
C SER A 216 -22.66 4.24 -9.15
N ARG A 217 -21.90 4.80 -8.21
CA ARG A 217 -22.18 6.08 -7.59
C ARG A 217 -20.90 6.77 -7.11
N VAL A 218 -20.83 8.07 -7.36
CA VAL A 218 -19.87 8.98 -6.74
C VAL A 218 -20.67 10.07 -6.02
N LYS A 219 -20.21 10.48 -4.84
CA LYS A 219 -20.71 11.68 -4.17
C LYS A 219 -19.55 12.39 -3.51
N GLN A 220 -19.27 13.63 -3.91
CA GLN A 220 -18.35 14.48 -3.18
C GLN A 220 -19.04 15.11 -1.98
N TRP A 221 -18.40 15.07 -0.81
CA TRP A 221 -18.92 15.62 0.43
C TRP A 221 -18.28 16.98 0.67
N LYS A 222 -19.07 17.97 1.08
CA LYS A 222 -18.53 19.24 1.54
C LYS A 222 -17.85 19.00 2.87
N THR A 223 -16.56 19.30 2.96
CA THR A 223 -15.80 19.28 4.21
C THR A 223 -15.48 20.73 4.61
N ASN A 224 -15.42 20.98 5.91
CA ASN A 224 -15.08 22.30 6.46
C ASN A 224 -13.56 22.51 6.60
N ASP A 225 -12.76 21.51 6.23
CA ASP A 225 -11.31 21.47 6.34
C ASP A 225 -10.64 21.46 4.95
N ASP A 226 -9.31 21.30 4.93
CA ASP A 226 -8.52 21.18 3.71
C ASP A 226 -8.63 19.80 3.04
N ALA A 227 -9.36 18.84 3.62
CA ALA A 227 -9.55 17.51 3.01
C ALA A 227 -10.57 17.54 1.87
N ILE A 228 -10.60 16.51 1.03
CA ILE A 228 -11.68 16.28 0.07
C ILE A 228 -12.21 14.88 0.29
N ASP A 229 -13.48 14.79 0.63
CA ASP A 229 -14.13 13.51 0.89
C ASP A 229 -15.01 13.08 -0.28
N PHE A 230 -14.87 11.82 -0.66
CA PHE A 230 -15.68 11.18 -1.69
C PHE A 230 -16.31 9.90 -1.12
N GLY A 231 -17.62 9.78 -1.28
CA GLY A 231 -18.34 8.53 -1.11
C GLY A 231 -18.43 7.82 -2.45
N TYR A 232 -17.85 6.63 -2.54
CA TYR A 232 -17.93 5.77 -3.72
C TYR A 232 -18.80 4.55 -3.45
N THR A 233 -19.61 4.16 -4.42
CA THR A 233 -20.15 2.80 -4.52
C THR A 233 -19.46 2.12 -5.69
N VAL A 234 -18.66 1.11 -5.37
CA VAL A 234 -17.77 0.42 -6.31
C VAL A 234 -18.28 -1.00 -6.54
N LEU A 235 -18.39 -1.38 -7.81
CA LEU A 235 -18.59 -2.75 -8.22
C LEU A 235 -17.23 -3.40 -8.46
N LEU A 236 -16.97 -4.49 -7.75
CA LEU A 236 -15.76 -5.30 -7.92
C LEU A 236 -16.12 -6.59 -8.65
N HIS A 237 -15.35 -6.92 -9.68
CA HIS A 237 -15.41 -8.22 -10.33
C HIS A 237 -14.52 -9.20 -9.57
N GLU A 238 -15.08 -10.31 -9.14
CA GLU A 238 -14.38 -11.45 -8.54
C GLU A 238 -13.91 -12.45 -9.61
N PHE A 239 -12.63 -12.81 -9.58
CA PHE A 239 -12.04 -13.78 -10.49
C PHE A 239 -11.46 -14.98 -9.71
N SER A 240 -11.82 -16.19 -10.14
CA SER A 240 -11.21 -17.43 -9.63
C SER A 240 -9.86 -17.71 -10.28
N THR A 241 -8.90 -18.18 -9.48
CA THR A 241 -7.61 -18.69 -9.97
C THR A 241 -7.56 -20.20 -10.12
N GLN A 242 -8.63 -20.90 -9.73
CA GLN A 242 -8.86 -22.31 -10.07
C GLN A 242 -9.59 -22.37 -11.41
N ASN A 243 -8.85 -22.72 -12.46
CA ASN A 243 -9.30 -23.27 -13.75
C ASN A 243 -8.06 -23.80 -14.47
#